data_AF-A0A955ZAK2-F1
#
_entry.id   AF-A0A955ZAK2-F1
#
_cell.length_a   1.000
_cell.length_b   1.000
_cell.length_c   1.000
_cell.angle_alpha   90.00
_cell.angle_beta   90.00
_cell.angle_gamma   90.00
#
_symmetry.space_group_name_H-M   'P 1'
#
loop_
_entity.id
_entity.type
_entity.pdbx_description
1 polymer ?
#
loop_
_entity_poly.entity_id
_entity_poly.type
_entity_poly.pdbx_seq_one_letter_code
_entity_poly.pdbx_strand_id
1 'polypeptide(L)'
;MHALTRVIAWVCLAAPLALVACRRTASPAECEALVDHFAELVVREKLPDAGAEIVAAERARQRDEARKDEGFRACPEQMTRAQHACAMSATTSDALLACFE
;
A
#
# COMPACT_ATOMS: atom_id res chain seq x y z
N MET A 1 62.26 -27.67 -2.49
CA MET A 1 62.64 -26.76 -1.39
C MET A 1 61.63 -25.63 -1.35
N HIS A 2 61.08 -25.40 -0.17
CA HIS A 2 59.85 -24.66 0.12
C HIS A 2 59.90 -23.18 -0.25
N ALA A 3 58.78 -22.66 -0.77
CA ALA A 3 58.24 -21.36 -0.33
C ALA A 3 56.77 -21.21 -0.76
N LEU A 4 55.89 -21.98 -0.10
CA LEU A 4 54.53 -21.51 0.15
C LEU A 4 54.63 -20.30 1.08
N THR A 5 54.19 -19.11 0.65
CA THR A 5 53.90 -18.05 1.62
C THR A 5 52.83 -17.10 1.10
N ARG A 6 51.63 -17.30 1.67
CA ARG A 6 50.59 -16.30 1.96
C ARG A 6 49.70 -15.85 0.79
N VAL A 7 48.78 -16.74 0.44
CA VAL A 7 47.43 -16.36 0.01
C VAL A 7 46.84 -15.51 1.13
N ILE A 8 46.83 -14.19 0.96
CA ILE A 8 46.17 -13.27 1.89
C ILE A 8 44.68 -13.45 1.66
N ALA A 9 44.10 -14.34 2.46
CA ALA A 9 42.67 -14.53 2.60
C ALA A 9 42.05 -13.25 3.17
N TRP A 10 41.62 -12.35 2.30
CA TRP A 10 40.59 -11.38 2.66
C TRP A 10 39.24 -12.05 2.52
N VAL A 11 38.91 -12.84 3.53
CA VAL A 11 37.53 -13.18 3.86
C VAL A 11 36.90 -11.88 4.33
N CYS A 12 36.41 -11.06 3.40
CA CYS A 12 35.37 -10.08 3.71
C CYS A 12 34.10 -10.88 3.97
N LEU A 13 33.99 -11.40 5.19
CA LEU A 13 32.76 -11.90 5.78
C LEU A 13 31.81 -10.70 5.90
N ALA A 14 31.23 -10.31 4.77
CA ALA A 14 30.12 -9.38 4.74
C ALA A 14 28.94 -10.13 5.37
N ALA A 15 28.82 -10.02 6.70
CA ALA A 15 27.64 -10.42 7.42
C ALA A 15 26.46 -9.70 6.75
N PRO A 16 25.49 -10.41 6.15
CA PRO A 16 24.24 -9.77 5.80
C PRO A 16 23.60 -9.39 7.14
N LEU A 17 23.72 -8.12 7.50
CA LEU A 17 22.82 -7.49 8.46
C LEU A 17 21.42 -7.77 7.92
N ALA A 18 20.78 -8.78 8.49
CA ALA A 18 19.36 -9.03 8.30
C ALA A 18 18.65 -7.80 8.85
N LEU A 19 18.44 -6.82 7.98
CA LEU A 19 17.48 -5.76 8.20
C LEU A 19 16.16 -6.49 8.39
N VAL A 20 15.77 -6.67 9.64
CA VAL A 20 14.37 -6.87 10.02
C VAL A 20 13.69 -5.60 9.54
N ALA A 21 13.30 -5.59 8.26
CA ALA A 21 12.47 -4.56 7.71
C ALA A 21 11.18 -4.66 8.52
N CYS A 22 11.03 -3.78 9.52
CA CYS A 22 9.75 -3.54 10.14
C CYS A 22 8.79 -3.37 8.98
N ARG A 23 7.91 -4.35 8.78
CA ARG A 23 6.85 -4.29 7.78
C ARG A 23 5.95 -3.17 8.26
N ARG A 24 6.25 -1.93 7.87
CA ARG A 24 5.38 -0.80 8.11
C ARG A 24 4.14 -1.10 7.30
N THR A 25 3.03 -1.23 7.98
CA THR A 25 1.71 -1.34 7.38
C THR A 25 1.11 0.05 7.22
N ALA A 26 -0.04 0.15 6.55
CA ALA A 26 -0.82 1.37 6.53
C ALA A 26 -1.32 1.72 7.94
N SER A 27 -1.40 3.01 8.25
CA SER A 27 -2.11 3.50 9.44
C SER A 27 -3.62 3.48 9.21
N PRO A 28 -4.45 3.56 10.28
CA PRO A 28 -5.90 3.68 10.13
C PRO A 28 -6.34 4.83 9.23
N ALA A 29 -5.70 6.00 9.34
CA ALA A 29 -6.00 7.15 8.50
C ALA A 29 -5.65 6.92 7.02
N GLU A 30 -4.58 6.17 6.75
CA GLU A 30 -4.20 5.78 5.38
C GLU A 30 -5.19 4.78 4.77
N CYS A 31 -5.75 3.89 5.58
CA CYS A 31 -6.85 3.01 5.17
C CYS A 31 -8.13 3.79 4.89
N GLU A 32 -8.50 4.76 5.72
CA GLU A 32 -9.68 5.62 5.44
C GLU A 32 -9.49 6.46 4.17
N ALA A 33 -8.29 7.01 3.94
CA ALA A 33 -7.97 7.75 2.73
C ALA A 33 -8.06 6.89 1.45
N LEU A 34 -7.79 5.59 1.56
CA LEU A 34 -7.95 4.64 0.46
C LEU A 34 -9.41 4.53 0.01
N VAL A 35 -10.34 4.46 0.97
CA VAL A 35 -11.78 4.41 0.71
C VAL A 35 -12.25 5.70 0.04
N ASP A 36 -11.73 6.84 0.50
CA ASP A 36 -12.05 8.13 -0.09
C ASP A 36 -11.59 8.25 -1.54
N HIS A 37 -10.40 7.72 -1.84
CA HIS A 37 -9.84 7.70 -3.18
C HIS A 37 -10.68 6.80 -4.10
N PHE A 38 -11.03 5.59 -3.64
CA PHE A 38 -11.92 4.70 -4.38
C PHE A 38 -13.28 5.34 -4.68
N ALA A 39 -13.91 5.97 -3.67
CA ALA A 39 -15.17 6.68 -3.81
C ALA A 39 -15.10 7.79 -4.88
N GLU A 40 -14.02 8.58 -4.87
CA GLU A 40 -13.79 9.63 -5.85
C GLU A 40 -13.64 9.06 -7.27
N LEU A 41 -12.83 8.01 -7.43
CA LEU A 41 -12.64 7.35 -8.73
C LEU A 41 -13.97 6.84 -9.30
N VAL A 42 -14.77 6.14 -8.49
CA VAL A 42 -16.09 5.64 -8.89
C VAL A 42 -17.01 6.77 -9.34
N VAL A 43 -17.06 7.88 -8.59
CA VAL A 43 -17.89 9.03 -8.98
C VAL A 43 -17.40 9.63 -10.29
N ARG A 44 -16.10 9.90 -10.42
CA ARG A 44 -15.56 10.56 -11.62
C ARG A 44 -15.71 9.70 -12.89
N GLU A 45 -15.69 8.38 -12.75
CA GLU A 45 -15.92 7.45 -13.87
C GLU A 45 -17.36 7.44 -14.35
N LYS A 46 -18.33 7.61 -13.44
CA LYS A 46 -19.77 7.58 -13.78
C LYS A 46 -20.33 8.97 -14.08
N LEU A 47 -19.83 9.98 -13.38
CA LEU A 47 -20.27 11.38 -13.39
C LEU A 47 -19.03 12.28 -13.42
N PRO A 48 -18.38 12.47 -14.57
CA PRO A 48 -17.15 13.25 -14.70
C PRO A 48 -17.27 14.70 -14.20
N ASP A 49 -18.48 15.28 -14.32
CA ASP A 49 -18.79 16.66 -13.92
C ASP A 49 -19.41 16.77 -12.53
N ALA A 50 -19.34 15.70 -11.73
CA ALA A 50 -19.88 15.71 -10.37
C ALA A 50 -19.22 16.79 -9.50
N GLY A 51 -20.05 17.57 -8.82
CA GLY A 51 -19.59 18.55 -7.84
C GLY A 51 -19.04 17.89 -6.56
N ALA A 52 -18.33 18.68 -5.76
CA ALA A 52 -17.71 18.21 -4.52
C ALA A 52 -18.71 17.62 -3.51
N GLU A 53 -19.97 18.06 -3.52
CA GLU A 53 -21.03 17.53 -2.65
C GLU A 53 -21.33 16.05 -2.96
N ILE A 54 -21.39 15.69 -4.24
CA ILE A 54 -21.66 14.31 -4.68
C ILE A 54 -20.49 13.41 -4.28
N VAL A 55 -19.25 13.88 -4.48
CA VAL A 55 -18.05 13.15 -4.05
C VAL A 55 -18.03 12.97 -2.52
N ALA A 56 -18.36 14.01 -1.75
CA ALA A 56 -18.40 13.93 -0.30
C ALA A 56 -19.47 12.95 0.20
N ALA A 57 -20.66 12.95 -0.42
CA ALA A 57 -21.73 12.01 -0.11
C ALA A 57 -21.30 10.56 -0.42
N GLU A 58 -20.62 10.35 -1.55
CA GLU A 58 -20.10 9.03 -1.89
C GLU A 58 -19.03 8.55 -0.92
N ARG A 59 -18.07 9.41 -0.56
CA ARG A 59 -17.03 9.08 0.43
C ARG A 59 -17.65 8.66 1.76
N ALA A 60 -18.66 9.40 2.25
CA ALA A 60 -19.37 9.04 3.47
C ALA A 60 -20.02 7.65 3.35
N ARG A 61 -20.74 7.39 2.25
CA ARG A 61 -21.37 6.09 1.99
C ARG A 61 -20.35 4.94 1.97
N GLN A 62 -19.26 5.11 1.24
CA GLN A 62 -18.22 4.08 1.11
C GLN A 62 -17.50 3.84 2.44
N ARG A 63 -17.26 4.87 3.26
CA ARG A 63 -16.72 4.70 4.62
C ARG A 63 -17.65 3.87 5.49
N ASP A 64 -18.96 4.10 5.43
CA ASP A 64 -19.93 3.35 6.21
C ASP A 64 -20.00 1.88 5.79
N GLU A 65 -19.91 1.59 4.50
CA GLU A 65 -19.82 0.20 3.99
C GLU A 65 -18.49 -0.45 4.37
N ALA A 66 -17.37 0.25 4.21
CA ALA A 66 -16.04 -0.26 4.56
C ALA A 66 -15.93 -0.61 6.05
N ARG A 67 -16.57 0.15 6.95
CA ARG A 67 -16.60 -0.16 8.39
C ARG A 67 -17.26 -1.50 8.71
N LYS A 68 -18.17 -1.99 7.86
CA LYS A 68 -18.86 -3.28 8.02
C LYS A 68 -18.03 -4.44 7.46
N ASP A 69 -17.13 -4.15 6.52
CA ASP A 69 -16.29 -5.15 5.86
C ASP A 69 -15.14 -5.64 6.77
N GLU A 70 -14.93 -6.96 6.81
CA GLU A 70 -13.89 -7.57 7.65
C GLU A 70 -12.48 -7.33 7.09
N GLY A 71 -12.34 -7.38 5.76
CA GLY A 71 -11.08 -7.17 5.06
C GLY A 71 -10.57 -5.76 5.27
N PHE A 72 -11.45 -4.77 5.17
CA PHE A 72 -11.12 -3.38 5.44
C PHE A 72 -10.77 -3.13 6.90
N ARG A 73 -11.51 -3.72 7.86
CA ARG A 73 -11.16 -3.62 9.29
C ARG A 73 -9.74 -4.12 9.59
N ALA A 74 -9.25 -5.09 8.82
CA ALA A 74 -7.89 -5.60 8.95
C ALA A 74 -6.83 -4.82 8.13
N CYS A 75 -7.23 -3.76 7.40
CA CYS A 75 -6.32 -2.97 6.57
C CYS A 75 -5.07 -2.48 7.32
N PRO A 76 -5.14 -1.93 8.55
CA PRO A 76 -3.93 -1.45 9.25
C PRO A 76 -2.91 -2.55 9.58
N GLU A 77 -3.32 -3.82 9.54
CA GLU A 77 -2.49 -4.98 9.85
C GLU A 77 -2.01 -5.70 8.59
N GLN A 78 -2.81 -5.67 7.52
CA GLN A 78 -2.56 -6.45 6.31
C GLN A 78 -2.06 -5.61 5.13
N MET A 79 -2.41 -4.32 5.08
CA MET A 79 -2.05 -3.44 3.97
C MET A 79 -0.58 -3.07 4.02
N THR A 80 0.17 -3.51 3.02
CA THR A 80 1.57 -3.10 2.87
C THR A 80 1.67 -1.67 2.35
N ARG A 81 2.79 -0.99 2.63
CA ARG A 81 3.09 0.33 2.06
C ARG A 81 3.11 0.33 0.53
N ALA A 82 3.53 -0.77 -0.08
CA ALA A 82 3.59 -0.90 -1.54
C ALA A 82 2.18 -0.97 -2.15
N GLN A 83 1.29 -1.78 -1.58
CA GLN A 83 -0.11 -1.85 -2.00
C GLN A 83 -0.83 -0.52 -1.81
N HIS A 84 -0.63 0.14 -0.66
CA HIS A 84 -1.18 1.48 -0.42
C HIS A 84 -0.68 2.49 -1.45
N ALA A 85 0.63 2.53 -1.71
CA ALA A 85 1.20 3.43 -2.71
C ALA A 85 0.68 3.15 -4.13
N CYS A 86 0.56 1.88 -4.52
CA CYS A 86 -0.05 1.47 -5.78
C CYS A 86 -1.48 2.03 -5.88
N ALA A 87 -2.32 1.73 -4.90
CA ALA A 87 -3.72 2.10 -4.89
C ALA A 87 -3.94 3.62 -4.88
N MET A 88 -3.14 4.36 -4.12
CA MET A 88 -3.22 5.83 -4.09
C MET A 88 -2.73 6.49 -5.40
N SER A 89 -1.97 5.78 -6.22
CA SER A 89 -1.55 6.25 -7.54
C SER A 89 -2.52 5.90 -8.68
N ALA A 90 -3.49 5.02 -8.40
CA ALA A 90 -4.45 4.56 -9.40
C ALA A 90 -5.35 5.71 -9.87
N THR A 91 -5.64 5.73 -11.16
CA THR A 91 -6.48 6.74 -11.82
C THR A 91 -7.86 6.20 -12.21
N THR A 92 -8.11 4.91 -12.00
CA THR A 92 -9.40 4.24 -12.17
C THR A 92 -9.68 3.33 -10.99
N SER A 93 -10.96 3.10 -10.70
CA SER A 93 -11.41 2.22 -9.62
C SER A 93 -10.93 0.78 -9.84
N ASP A 94 -10.94 0.31 -11.09
CA ASP A 94 -10.40 -1.01 -11.47
C ASP A 94 -8.89 -1.10 -11.23
N ALA A 95 -8.11 -0.07 -11.61
CA ALA A 95 -6.66 -0.07 -11.37
C ALA A 95 -6.32 -0.02 -9.88
N LEU A 96 -7.18 0.61 -9.08
CA LEU A 96 -7.05 0.60 -7.62
C LEU A 96 -7.23 -0.82 -7.08
N LEU A 97 -8.28 -1.52 -7.51
CA LEU A 97 -8.58 -2.88 -7.04
C LEU A 97 -7.49 -3.88 -7.45
N ALA A 98 -6.92 -3.72 -8.65
CA ALA A 98 -5.81 -4.54 -9.15
C ALA A 98 -4.54 -4.47 -8.27
N CYS A 99 -4.40 -3.46 -7.41
CA CYS A 99 -3.29 -3.37 -6.46
C CYS A 99 -3.36 -4.39 -5.30
N PHE A 100 -4.50 -5.09 -5.16
CA PHE A 100 -4.75 -6.03 -4.05
C PHE A 100 -4.88 -7.49 -4.48
N GLU A 101 -4.73 -7.77 -5.79
CA GLU A 101 -4.78 -9.11 -6.39
C GLU A 101 -3.44 -9.86 -6.33
#